data_AF-A0A8C1NZA0-F1
#
_entry.id   AF-A0A8C1NZA0-F1
#
_cell.length_a   1.000
_cell.length_b   1.000
_cell.length_c   1.000
_cell.angle_alpha   90.00
_cell.angle_beta   90.00
_cell.angle_gamma   90.00
#
_symmetry.space_group_name_H-M   'P 1'
#
loop_
_entity.id
_entity.type
_entity.pdbx_description
1 polymer ?
#
loop_
_entity_poly.entity_id
_entity_poly.type
_entity_poly.pdbx_seq_one_letter_code
_entity_poly.pdbx_strand_id
1 'polypeptide(L)'
;MPFIASKDMAFIENEIKQINWHDTIGSLPCEPACADLMSTIKGIILKYTRKRGKKTNKKYNLPWFNINLWELMKKRDASLKKFLKSKLNTDHLIFKSLRNKVTQQLRKARANFFLNVISEAKGNSKKLWKSIDKLLGREKSANKHLKLMVDGCIQDDDKIIAECFNDYFINSVWEMSLSSPKIQLTQALTCNDSAFKFSLINTEKVENVISLLSNSKAKDIYGCDTAFLKQHKTSIMIPLVMIINKSFNENIFPSVFKPAIVTPVHKSGDTQEVSNYRPISILPAASKVIEKVVAEQLIAHLDSKSFFHPMQFGFRKKHSTETACCYFLEEIKTSLDQGGVVGAVLLDLRKAFDTVNHEVLIHKLAKYDISTNVQNWIKSYLLNQKQCVQINGTLSTSLVSTMGVPQGSILGPLLFCLYINDLPSACKGINIMYADDTVLYTHGRSATDVAKKLSSVMSKVSHWLHDSCLTLNVEKTVTMFFTNRFILKTYREILVNA
;
A
#
# COMPACT_ATOMS: atom_id res chain seq x y z
N MET A 1 12.01 -13.93 -15.22
CA MET A 1 12.47 -13.25 -13.99
C MET A 1 13.73 -13.91 -13.42
N PRO A 2 14.73 -13.11 -13.03
CA PRO A 2 15.91 -13.58 -12.30
C PRO A 2 15.54 -14.19 -10.94
N PHE A 3 16.37 -15.08 -10.40
CA PHE A 3 16.13 -15.74 -9.12
C PHE A 3 17.45 -16.13 -8.43
N ILE A 4 17.47 -16.03 -7.10
CA ILE A 4 18.57 -16.48 -6.23
C ILE A 4 18.19 -17.84 -5.64
N ALA A 5 19.03 -18.87 -5.82
CA ALA A 5 18.76 -20.18 -5.26
C ALA A 5 18.80 -20.16 -3.73
N SER A 6 17.98 -20.97 -3.06
CA SER A 6 17.96 -21.01 -1.58
C SER A 6 19.32 -21.33 -0.97
N LYS A 7 20.14 -22.15 -1.66
CA LYS A 7 21.51 -22.46 -1.26
C LYS A 7 22.47 -21.28 -1.41
N ASP A 8 22.17 -20.35 -2.31
CA ASP A 8 23.03 -19.20 -2.59
C ASP A 8 22.88 -18.10 -1.53
N MET A 9 21.79 -18.13 -0.75
CA MET A 9 21.52 -17.14 0.30
C MET A 9 22.54 -17.19 1.46
N ALA A 10 23.04 -18.38 1.81
CA ALA A 10 24.06 -18.49 2.85
C ALA A 10 25.40 -17.85 2.44
N PHE A 11 25.73 -17.92 1.15
CA PHE A 11 26.94 -17.28 0.61
C PHE A 11 26.80 -15.76 0.59
N ILE A 12 25.63 -15.24 0.20
CA ILE A 12 25.32 -13.80 0.29
C ILE A 12 25.50 -13.30 1.72
N GLU A 13 24.92 -14.02 2.69
CA GLU A 13 25.03 -13.65 4.11
C GLU A 13 26.49 -13.62 4.57
N ASN A 14 27.29 -14.61 4.19
CA ASN A 14 28.70 -14.66 4.57
C ASN A 14 29.51 -13.52 3.92
N GLU A 15 29.26 -13.20 2.66
CA GLU A 15 29.95 -12.12 1.96
C GLU A 15 29.62 -10.74 2.57
N ILE A 16 28.35 -10.49 2.93
CA ILE A 16 27.97 -9.25 3.61
C ILE A 16 28.62 -9.15 5.00
N LYS A 17 28.74 -10.27 5.73
CA LYS A 17 29.38 -10.30 7.06
C LYS A 17 30.88 -10.01 7.04
N GLN A 18 31.56 -10.36 5.95
CA GLN A 18 33.00 -10.15 5.82
C GLN A 18 33.38 -8.69 5.56
N ILE A 19 32.42 -7.83 5.25
CA ILE A 19 32.65 -6.40 4.98
C ILE A 19 32.79 -5.65 6.31
N ASN A 20 33.91 -4.95 6.48
CA ASN A 20 34.06 -4.00 7.57
C ASN A 20 33.32 -2.70 7.26
N TRP A 21 32.07 -2.59 7.69
CA TRP A 21 31.24 -1.40 7.44
C TRP A 21 31.76 -0.13 8.13
N HIS A 22 32.51 -0.25 9.24
CA HIS A 22 33.11 0.90 9.89
C HIS A 22 34.17 1.55 8.99
N ASP A 23 35.04 0.75 8.38
CA ASP A 23 36.06 1.26 7.45
C ASP A 23 35.43 1.71 6.13
N THR A 24 34.42 0.96 5.65
CA THR A 24 33.81 1.20 4.33
C THR A 24 32.99 2.49 4.30
N ILE A 25 32.14 2.72 5.29
CA ILE A 25 31.16 3.83 5.27
C ILE A 25 31.23 4.73 6.51
N GLY A 26 32.09 4.45 7.48
CA GLY A 26 32.13 5.18 8.75
C GLY A 26 32.59 6.63 8.62
N SER A 27 33.62 6.88 7.81
CA SER A 27 34.16 8.23 7.54
C SER A 27 33.36 9.02 6.50
N LEU A 28 32.55 8.34 5.69
CA LEU A 28 31.81 8.95 4.59
C LEU A 28 30.59 9.74 5.10
N PRO A 29 30.23 10.87 4.45
CA PRO A 29 28.93 11.53 4.64
C PRO A 29 27.75 10.63 4.28
N CYS A 30 26.52 11.04 4.64
CA CYS A 30 25.31 10.23 4.48
C CYS A 30 25.09 9.73 3.05
N GLU A 31 25.10 10.61 2.04
CA GLU A 31 24.86 10.25 0.63
C GLU A 31 25.85 9.20 0.09
N PRO A 32 27.18 9.43 0.11
CA PRO A 32 28.14 8.43 -0.38
C PRO A 32 28.11 7.13 0.46
N ALA A 33 27.96 7.21 1.79
CA ALA A 33 27.82 6.03 2.64
C ALA A 33 26.63 5.15 2.20
N CYS A 34 25.49 5.77 1.88
CA CYS A 34 24.31 5.05 1.39
C CYS A 34 24.52 4.46 -0.01
N ALA A 35 25.15 5.22 -0.90
CA ALA A 35 25.44 4.77 -2.25
C ALA A 35 26.37 3.55 -2.25
N ASP A 36 27.41 3.56 -1.42
CA ASP A 36 28.34 2.46 -1.27
C ASP A 36 27.62 1.23 -0.70
N LEU A 37 26.85 1.36 0.38
CA LEU A 37 26.06 0.24 0.92
C LEU A 37 25.17 -0.40 -0.17
N MET A 38 24.37 0.41 -0.87
CA MET A 38 23.39 -0.12 -1.82
C MET A 38 24.04 -0.68 -3.08
N SER A 39 25.13 -0.08 -3.55
CA SER A 39 25.89 -0.59 -4.70
C SER A 39 26.58 -1.91 -4.37
N THR A 40 27.19 -2.04 -3.17
CA THR A 40 27.80 -3.27 -2.70
C THR A 40 26.77 -4.39 -2.55
N ILE A 41 25.63 -4.13 -1.91
CA ILE A 41 24.54 -5.12 -1.78
C ILE A 41 24.04 -5.56 -3.16
N LYS A 42 23.84 -4.61 -4.09
CA LYS A 42 23.42 -4.93 -5.46
C LYS A 42 24.45 -5.79 -6.19
N GLY A 43 25.74 -5.48 -6.04
CA GLY A 43 26.83 -6.27 -6.63
C GLY A 43 26.82 -7.72 -6.14
N ILE A 44 26.67 -7.92 -4.83
CA ILE A 44 26.57 -9.25 -4.21
C ILE A 44 25.33 -9.99 -4.75
N ILE A 45 24.16 -9.34 -4.78
CA ILE A 45 22.93 -9.94 -5.32
C ILE A 45 23.12 -10.38 -6.77
N LEU A 46 23.71 -9.53 -7.62
CA LEU A 46 23.93 -9.84 -9.03
C LEU A 46 24.86 -11.04 -9.23
N LYS A 47 25.92 -11.16 -8.41
CA LYS A 47 26.87 -12.29 -8.43
C LYS A 47 26.18 -13.65 -8.23
N TYR A 48 25.13 -13.71 -7.40
CA TYR A 48 24.41 -14.95 -7.10
C TYR A 48 23.05 -15.07 -7.83
N THR A 49 22.70 -14.11 -8.68
CA THR A 49 21.44 -14.12 -9.42
C THR A 49 21.54 -14.98 -10.68
N ARG A 50 20.60 -15.93 -10.85
CA ARG A 50 20.56 -16.84 -12.01
C ARG A 50 19.37 -16.51 -12.93
N LYS A 51 19.55 -16.68 -14.25
CA LYS A 51 18.44 -16.64 -15.22
C LYS A 51 17.62 -17.92 -15.12
N ARG A 52 16.29 -17.80 -15.01
CA ARG A 52 15.38 -18.95 -14.90
C ARG A 52 15.10 -19.54 -16.28
N GLY A 53 15.31 -20.85 -16.47
CA GLY A 53 14.79 -21.59 -17.61
C GLY A 53 13.26 -21.78 -17.52
N LYS A 54 12.59 -21.96 -18.68
CA LYS A 54 11.13 -22.23 -18.74
C LYS A 54 10.79 -23.44 -17.87
N LYS A 55 9.90 -23.26 -16.89
CA LYS A 55 9.35 -24.38 -16.12
C LYS A 55 8.40 -25.17 -17.01
N THR A 56 8.65 -26.47 -17.19
CA THR A 56 7.63 -27.40 -17.64
C THR A 56 6.59 -27.56 -16.54
N ASN A 57 5.33 -27.28 -16.86
CA ASN A 57 4.23 -27.48 -15.93
C ASN A 57 4.16 -28.98 -15.56
N LYS A 58 4.36 -29.30 -14.28
CA LYS A 58 4.09 -30.66 -13.80
C LYS A 58 2.59 -30.93 -13.95
N LYS A 59 2.27 -32.08 -14.54
CA LYS A 59 0.95 -32.54 -15.03
C LYS A 59 -0.14 -32.75 -13.96
N TYR A 60 0.05 -32.29 -12.72
CA TYR A 60 -0.86 -32.56 -11.61
C TYR A 60 -1.54 -31.25 -11.16
N ASN A 61 -2.75 -31.01 -11.66
CA ASN A 61 -3.47 -29.74 -11.46
C ASN A 61 -4.23 -29.62 -10.14
N LEU A 62 -4.31 -30.67 -9.31
CA LEU A 62 -5.07 -30.65 -8.06
C LEU A 62 -4.15 -30.65 -6.82
N PRO A 63 -4.30 -29.70 -5.88
CA PRO A 63 -3.38 -29.55 -4.74
C PRO A 63 -3.34 -30.72 -3.76
N TRP A 64 -4.44 -31.48 -3.63
CA TRP A 64 -4.56 -32.64 -2.74
C TRP A 64 -4.20 -33.97 -3.42
N PHE A 65 -3.70 -33.93 -4.66
CA PHE A 65 -3.34 -35.11 -5.43
C PHE A 65 -1.86 -35.47 -5.22
N ASN A 66 -1.57 -36.71 -4.83
CA ASN A 66 -0.21 -37.19 -4.59
C ASN A 66 0.06 -38.53 -5.31
N ILE A 67 1.33 -38.93 -5.34
CA ILE A 67 1.80 -40.15 -6.03
C ILE A 67 1.09 -41.39 -5.51
N ASN A 68 0.93 -41.52 -4.19
CA ASN A 68 0.28 -42.68 -3.56
C ASN A 68 -1.19 -42.83 -3.99
N LEU A 69 -1.92 -41.72 -4.07
CA LEU A 69 -3.31 -41.71 -4.53
C LEU A 69 -3.41 -42.08 -6.01
N TRP A 70 -2.47 -41.63 -6.83
CA TRP A 70 -2.39 -41.96 -8.24
C TRP A 70 -2.12 -43.46 -8.48
N GLU A 71 -1.20 -44.05 -7.73
CA GLU A 71 -0.93 -45.49 -7.78
C GLU A 71 -2.14 -46.33 -7.37
N LEU A 72 -2.87 -45.88 -6.34
CA LEU A 72 -4.12 -46.53 -5.93
C LEU A 72 -5.20 -46.44 -7.03
N MET A 73 -5.30 -45.31 -7.72
CA MET A 73 -6.20 -45.16 -8.88
C MET A 73 -5.80 -46.09 -10.03
N LYS A 74 -4.50 -46.21 -10.33
CA LYS A 74 -4.00 -47.17 -11.32
C LYS A 74 -4.36 -48.62 -10.97
N LYS A 75 -4.19 -49.02 -9.70
CA LYS A 75 -4.55 -50.37 -9.23
C LYS A 75 -6.06 -50.62 -9.36
N ARG A 76 -6.88 -49.63 -9.01
CA ARG A 76 -8.34 -49.68 -9.22
C ARG A 76 -8.68 -49.86 -10.70
N ASP A 77 -8.06 -49.09 -11.60
CA ASP A 77 -8.36 -49.12 -13.03
C ASP A 77 -7.89 -50.43 -13.68
N ALA A 78 -6.74 -50.97 -13.24
CA ALA A 78 -6.27 -52.30 -13.65
C ALA A 78 -7.24 -53.40 -13.19
N SER A 79 -7.74 -53.33 -11.95
CA SER A 79 -8.72 -54.27 -11.42
C SER A 79 -10.07 -54.17 -12.16
N LEU A 80 -10.50 -52.97 -12.54
CA LEU A 80 -11.67 -52.78 -13.40
C LEU A 80 -11.49 -53.46 -14.76
N LYS A 81 -10.35 -53.23 -15.42
CA LYS A 81 -10.03 -53.88 -16.71
C LYS A 81 -10.02 -55.40 -16.59
N LYS A 82 -9.49 -55.95 -15.49
CA LYS A 82 -9.48 -57.39 -15.22
C LYS A 82 -10.91 -57.92 -15.08
N PHE A 83 -11.74 -57.30 -14.25
CA PHE A 83 -13.14 -57.67 -14.08
C PHE A 83 -13.93 -57.58 -15.40
N LEU A 84 -13.72 -56.53 -16.20
CA LEU A 84 -14.39 -56.38 -17.49
C LEU A 84 -14.04 -57.50 -18.48
N LYS A 85 -12.86 -58.12 -18.36
CA LYS A 85 -12.44 -59.28 -19.16
C LYS A 85 -12.93 -60.61 -18.58
N SER A 86 -12.78 -60.83 -17.28
CA SER A 86 -13.08 -62.12 -16.65
C SER A 86 -14.56 -62.32 -16.32
N LYS A 87 -15.29 -61.22 -16.03
CA LYS A 87 -16.67 -61.21 -15.53
C LYS A 87 -16.91 -62.03 -14.25
N LEU A 88 -15.84 -62.43 -13.55
CA LEU A 88 -15.92 -63.19 -12.31
C LEU A 88 -16.32 -62.30 -11.11
N ASN A 89 -17.14 -62.83 -10.21
CA ASN A 89 -17.59 -62.11 -9.01
C ASN A 89 -16.43 -61.79 -8.05
N THR A 90 -15.40 -62.64 -8.01
CA THR A 90 -14.18 -62.41 -7.21
C THR A 90 -13.42 -61.16 -7.67
N ASP A 91 -13.24 -60.98 -8.97
CA ASP A 91 -12.61 -59.77 -9.53
C ASP A 91 -13.47 -58.51 -9.33
N HIS A 92 -14.81 -58.65 -9.33
CA HIS A 92 -15.72 -57.56 -9.00
C HIS A 92 -15.56 -57.09 -7.54
N LEU A 93 -15.44 -58.01 -6.59
CA LEU A 93 -15.23 -57.69 -5.17
C LEU A 93 -13.89 -56.96 -4.95
N ILE A 94 -12.83 -57.38 -5.65
CA ILE A 94 -11.52 -56.71 -5.60
C ILE A 94 -11.62 -55.27 -6.13
N PHE A 95 -12.29 -55.07 -7.27
CA PHE A 95 -12.53 -53.73 -7.82
C PHE A 95 -13.33 -52.86 -6.84
N LYS A 96 -14.41 -53.38 -6.27
CA LYS A 96 -15.27 -52.66 -5.31
C LYS A 96 -14.49 -52.21 -4.08
N SER A 97 -13.63 -53.08 -3.55
CA SER A 97 -12.72 -52.76 -2.43
C SER A 97 -11.76 -51.63 -2.79
N LEU A 98 -11.08 -51.73 -3.94
CA LEU A 98 -10.13 -50.71 -4.41
C LEU A 98 -10.81 -49.37 -4.73
N ARG A 99 -12.01 -49.39 -5.32
CA ARG A 99 -12.82 -48.20 -5.56
C ARG A 99 -13.15 -47.48 -4.25
N ASN A 100 -13.65 -48.21 -3.25
CA ASN A 100 -13.99 -47.65 -1.95
C ASN A 100 -12.75 -47.08 -1.24
N LYS A 101 -11.60 -47.76 -1.33
CA LYS A 101 -10.32 -47.30 -0.78
C LYS A 101 -9.85 -46.01 -1.45
N VAL A 102 -9.93 -45.91 -2.78
CA VAL A 102 -9.63 -44.68 -3.53
C VAL A 102 -10.56 -43.54 -3.11
N THR A 103 -11.88 -43.78 -3.04
CA THR A 103 -12.85 -42.76 -2.62
C THR A 103 -12.57 -42.26 -1.20
N GLN A 104 -12.27 -43.17 -0.26
CA GLN A 104 -11.93 -42.81 1.11
C GLN A 104 -10.66 -41.95 1.18
N GLN A 105 -9.60 -42.37 0.48
CA GLN A 105 -8.32 -41.64 0.49
C GLN A 105 -8.43 -40.28 -0.21
N LEU A 106 -9.22 -40.18 -1.27
CA LEU A 106 -9.49 -38.90 -1.93
C LEU A 106 -10.24 -37.93 -1.01
N ARG A 107 -11.26 -38.42 -0.27
CA ARG A 107 -11.98 -37.60 0.72
C ARG A 107 -11.07 -37.13 1.85
N LYS A 108 -10.23 -38.03 2.39
CA LYS A 108 -9.22 -37.68 3.43
C LYS A 108 -8.21 -36.66 2.93
N ALA A 109 -7.65 -36.85 1.74
CA ALA A 109 -6.68 -35.92 1.16
C ALA A 109 -7.28 -34.53 0.93
N ARG A 110 -8.53 -34.46 0.45
CA ARG A 110 -9.26 -33.20 0.28
C ARG A 110 -9.54 -32.51 1.61
N ALA A 111 -10.02 -33.25 2.61
CA ALA A 111 -10.28 -32.71 3.95
C ALA A 111 -9.00 -32.18 4.61
N ASN A 112 -7.91 -32.96 4.59
CA ASN A 112 -6.62 -32.55 5.14
C ASN A 112 -6.07 -31.31 4.45
N PHE A 113 -6.24 -31.19 3.13
CA PHE A 113 -5.84 -29.99 2.41
C PHE A 113 -6.57 -28.74 2.91
N PHE A 114 -7.90 -28.78 3.06
CA PHE A 114 -8.65 -27.62 3.58
C PHE A 114 -8.35 -27.33 5.05
N LEU A 115 -8.19 -28.36 5.88
CA LEU A 115 -7.76 -28.19 7.28
C LEU A 115 -6.39 -27.51 7.37
N ASN A 116 -5.46 -27.87 6.49
CA ASN A 116 -4.15 -27.21 6.41
C ASN A 116 -4.26 -25.77 5.92
N VAL A 117 -5.09 -25.48 4.91
CA VAL A 117 -5.34 -24.11 4.44
C VAL A 117 -5.88 -23.23 5.57
N ILE A 118 -6.83 -23.73 6.37
CA ILE A 118 -7.42 -23.00 7.49
C ILE A 118 -6.40 -22.83 8.61
N SER A 119 -5.66 -23.89 8.97
CA SER A 119 -4.66 -23.84 10.05
C SER A 119 -3.48 -22.93 9.71
N GLU A 120 -3.06 -22.90 8.44
CA GLU A 120 -2.04 -21.99 7.94
C GLU A 120 -2.53 -20.53 7.84
N ALA A 121 -3.84 -20.32 7.73
CA ALA A 121 -4.46 -19.01 7.61
C ALA A 121 -4.93 -18.44 8.97
N LYS A 122 -4.63 -19.07 10.11
CA LYS A 122 -4.98 -18.62 11.47
C LYS A 122 -4.98 -17.09 11.62
N GLY A 123 -6.17 -16.48 11.70
CA GLY A 123 -6.36 -15.03 11.88
C GLY A 123 -6.12 -14.14 10.65
N ASN A 124 -5.78 -14.70 9.49
CA ASN A 124 -5.50 -13.96 8.25
C ASN A 124 -6.52 -14.31 7.16
N SER A 125 -7.64 -13.58 7.17
CA SER A 125 -8.73 -13.72 6.19
C SER A 125 -8.24 -13.61 4.74
N LYS A 126 -7.27 -12.73 4.46
CA LYS A 126 -6.70 -12.54 3.11
C LYS A 126 -5.99 -13.80 2.60
N LYS A 127 -5.24 -14.50 3.46
CA LYS A 127 -4.56 -15.76 3.11
C LYS A 127 -5.56 -16.89 2.83
N LEU A 128 -6.66 -16.93 3.59
CA LEU A 128 -7.75 -17.87 3.39
C LEU A 128 -8.45 -17.63 2.05
N TRP A 129 -8.90 -16.39 1.79
CA TRP A 129 -9.57 -16.02 0.54
C TRP A 129 -8.70 -16.25 -0.69
N LYS A 130 -7.40 -15.91 -0.62
CA LYS A 130 -6.46 -16.20 -1.72
C LYS A 130 -6.38 -17.69 -2.06
N SER A 131 -6.42 -18.56 -1.05
CA SER A 131 -6.40 -20.01 -1.25
C SER A 131 -7.71 -20.51 -1.87
N ILE A 132 -8.85 -19.92 -1.49
CA ILE A 132 -10.16 -20.22 -2.05
C ILE A 132 -10.25 -19.76 -3.52
N ASP A 133 -9.83 -18.53 -3.81
CA ASP A 133 -9.86 -17.96 -5.17
C ASP A 133 -9.04 -18.81 -6.15
N LYS A 134 -7.89 -19.32 -5.70
CA LYS A 134 -7.06 -20.25 -6.47
C LYS A 134 -7.80 -21.54 -6.84
N LEU A 135 -8.57 -22.09 -5.91
CA LEU A 135 -9.32 -23.33 -6.14
C LEU A 135 -10.52 -23.13 -7.05
N LEU A 136 -11.14 -21.96 -6.96
CA LEU A 136 -12.29 -21.58 -7.78
C LEU A 136 -11.87 -21.10 -9.18
N GLY A 137 -10.58 -21.08 -9.49
CA GLY A 137 -10.07 -20.52 -10.75
C GLY A 137 -10.35 -19.02 -10.89
N ARG A 138 -10.62 -18.33 -9.77
CA ARG A 138 -10.85 -16.88 -9.69
C ARG A 138 -9.54 -16.10 -9.60
N GLU A 139 -8.40 -16.78 -9.61
CA GLU A 139 -7.11 -16.12 -9.78
C GLU A 139 -7.17 -15.28 -11.07
N LYS A 140 -7.01 -13.96 -10.92
CA LYS A 140 -6.69 -13.10 -12.06
C LYS A 140 -5.44 -13.71 -12.69
N SER A 141 -5.57 -14.26 -13.91
CA SER A 141 -4.44 -14.84 -14.64
C SER A 141 -3.29 -13.84 -14.59
N ALA A 142 -2.15 -14.25 -14.06
CA ALA A 142 -0.93 -13.43 -14.02
C ALA A 142 -0.42 -13.09 -15.44
N ASN A 143 -0.96 -13.75 -16.47
CA ASN A 143 -0.67 -13.55 -17.88
C ASN A 143 -1.95 -13.15 -18.65
N LYS A 144 -2.63 -12.08 -18.25
CA LYS A 144 -3.34 -11.29 -19.26
C LYS A 144 -2.32 -10.33 -19.83
N HIS A 145 -1.97 -10.46 -21.10
CA HIS A 145 -1.29 -9.39 -21.83
C HIS A 145 -2.13 -8.13 -21.59
N LEU A 146 -1.55 -7.18 -20.86
CA LEU A 146 -2.21 -5.92 -20.60
C LEU A 146 -2.34 -5.22 -21.95
N LYS A 147 -3.54 -4.72 -22.24
CA LYS A 147 -3.81 -3.97 -23.45
C LYS A 147 -4.35 -2.62 -23.01
N LEU A 148 -3.79 -1.56 -23.55
CA LEU A 148 -4.25 -0.19 -23.31
C LEU A 148 -4.77 0.42 -24.60
N MET A 149 -5.76 1.29 -24.47
CA MET A 149 -6.18 2.15 -25.56
C MET A 149 -5.38 3.44 -25.49
N VAL A 150 -4.57 3.70 -26.52
CA VAL A 150 -3.73 4.89 -26.63
C VAL A 150 -4.02 5.51 -27.99
N ASP A 151 -4.50 6.76 -28.00
CA ASP A 151 -4.85 7.51 -29.22
C ASP A 151 -5.80 6.75 -30.18
N GLY A 152 -6.76 6.01 -29.63
CA GLY A 152 -7.73 5.22 -30.40
C GLY A 152 -7.20 3.88 -30.93
N CYS A 153 -5.94 3.54 -30.67
CA CYS A 153 -5.33 2.26 -31.02
C CYS A 153 -5.12 1.38 -29.78
N ILE A 154 -5.30 0.07 -29.92
CA ILE A 154 -5.00 -0.87 -28.84
C ILE A 154 -3.51 -1.21 -28.88
N GLN A 155 -2.82 -0.88 -27.81
CA GLN A 155 -1.41 -1.19 -27.61
C GLN A 155 -1.21 -2.43 -26.75
N ASP A 156 -0.30 -3.30 -27.17
CA ASP A 156 0.06 -4.55 -26.47
C ASP A 156 1.56 -4.74 -26.21
N ASP A 157 2.41 -3.77 -26.62
CA ASP A 157 3.83 -3.76 -26.27
C ASP A 157 4.06 -3.28 -24.83
N ASP A 158 4.72 -4.11 -24.02
CA ASP A 158 4.97 -3.85 -22.60
C ASP A 158 5.78 -2.56 -22.36
N LYS A 159 6.69 -2.19 -23.27
CA LYS A 159 7.51 -0.97 -23.13
C LYS A 159 6.65 0.26 -23.37
N ILE A 160 5.86 0.28 -24.44
CA ILE A 160 4.97 1.41 -24.75
C ILE A 160 3.91 1.57 -23.66
N ILE A 161 3.30 0.47 -23.20
CA ILE A 161 2.34 0.49 -22.08
C ILE A 161 2.99 1.05 -20.82
N ALA A 162 4.23 0.66 -20.50
CA ALA A 162 4.94 1.18 -19.34
C ALA A 162 5.20 2.69 -19.44
N GLU A 163 5.61 3.21 -20.60
CA GLU A 163 5.76 4.65 -20.81
C GLU A 163 4.41 5.37 -20.66
N CYS A 164 3.35 4.89 -21.32
CA CYS A 164 2.02 5.51 -21.23
C CYS A 164 1.50 5.63 -19.79
N PHE A 165 1.68 4.58 -18.97
CA PHE A 165 1.34 4.67 -17.55
C PHE A 165 2.21 5.69 -16.81
N ASN A 166 3.51 5.70 -17.07
CA ASN A 166 4.43 6.57 -16.37
C ASN A 166 4.14 8.04 -16.68
N ASP A 167 3.96 8.36 -17.95
CA ASP A 167 3.57 9.69 -18.44
C ASP A 167 2.23 10.09 -17.86
N TYR A 168 1.21 9.22 -17.91
CA TYR A 168 -0.09 9.51 -17.34
C TYR A 168 -0.02 9.81 -15.84
N PHE A 169 0.66 8.96 -15.05
CA PHE A 169 0.73 9.15 -13.60
C PHE A 169 1.44 10.45 -13.19
N ILE A 170 2.41 10.93 -13.97
CA ILE A 170 3.09 12.21 -13.72
C ILE A 170 2.28 13.39 -14.27
N ASN A 171 1.93 13.36 -15.57
CA ASN A 171 1.33 14.49 -16.25
C ASN A 171 -0.06 14.84 -15.70
N SER A 172 -0.87 13.83 -15.36
CA SER A 172 -2.19 14.09 -14.80
C SER A 172 -2.16 14.75 -13.42
N VAL A 173 -1.09 14.57 -12.64
CA VAL A 173 -0.88 15.29 -11.38
C VAL A 173 -0.38 16.70 -11.66
N TRP A 174 0.56 16.84 -12.60
CA TRP A 174 1.06 18.14 -13.05
C TRP A 174 -0.06 19.05 -13.58
N GLU A 175 -0.95 18.53 -14.44
CA GLU A 175 -2.10 19.27 -14.96
C GLU A 175 -3.01 19.78 -13.84
N MET A 176 -3.28 18.94 -12.82
CA MET A 176 -4.07 19.35 -11.66
C MET A 176 -3.38 20.45 -10.85
N SER A 177 -2.05 20.47 -10.83
CA SER A 177 -1.26 21.51 -10.15
C SER A 177 -1.37 22.88 -10.81
N LEU A 178 -1.63 22.94 -12.13
CA LEU A 178 -1.78 24.21 -12.86
C LEU A 178 -2.99 25.01 -12.40
N SER A 179 -4.03 24.34 -11.91
CA SER A 179 -5.22 24.96 -11.33
C SER A 179 -5.08 25.29 -9.84
N SER A 180 -3.94 24.96 -9.22
CA SER A 180 -3.72 25.23 -7.80
C SER A 180 -3.34 26.70 -7.57
N PRO A 181 -3.72 27.30 -6.43
CA PRO A 181 -3.35 28.67 -6.11
C PRO A 181 -1.83 28.81 -5.98
N LYS A 182 -1.30 29.96 -6.43
CA LYS A 182 0.07 30.37 -6.10
C LYS A 182 0.10 30.84 -4.66
N ILE A 183 0.60 30.00 -3.75
CA ILE A 183 0.62 30.30 -2.33
C ILE A 183 1.84 31.15 -2.01
N GLN A 184 1.63 32.39 -1.58
CA GLN A 184 2.67 33.21 -0.97
C GLN A 184 2.80 32.83 0.51
N LEU A 185 3.79 32.00 0.82
CA LEU A 185 4.12 31.59 2.19
C LEU A 185 4.81 32.77 2.90
N THR A 186 4.12 33.42 3.83
CA THR A 186 4.57 34.67 4.48
C THR A 186 5.11 34.50 5.90
N GLN A 187 5.09 33.31 6.50
CA GLN A 187 5.53 33.12 7.88
C GLN A 187 6.94 32.55 7.97
N ALA A 188 7.81 33.30 8.67
CA ALA A 188 9.10 32.80 9.12
C ALA A 188 8.90 31.70 10.18
N LEU A 189 9.57 30.57 9.98
CA LEU A 189 9.58 29.45 10.92
C LEU A 189 10.18 29.92 12.24
N THR A 190 9.37 30.08 13.28
CA THR A 190 9.87 30.36 14.63
C THR A 190 10.44 29.07 15.22
N CYS A 191 11.74 29.08 15.48
CA CYS A 191 12.44 27.97 16.14
C CYS A 191 12.23 28.09 17.65
N ASN A 192 11.47 27.16 18.23
CA ASN A 192 11.37 27.01 19.67
C ASN A 192 12.37 25.93 20.14
N ASP A 193 13.11 26.17 21.22
CA ASP A 193 14.10 25.21 21.73
C ASP A 193 13.46 23.89 22.20
N SER A 194 12.16 23.91 22.49
CA SER A 194 11.35 22.72 22.84
C SER A 194 10.88 21.89 21.64
N ALA A 195 11.22 22.27 20.42
CA ALA A 195 10.73 21.61 19.21
C ALA A 195 11.31 20.20 19.04
N PHE A 196 10.53 19.31 18.43
CA PHE A 196 10.92 17.92 18.18
C PHE A 196 12.17 17.82 17.29
N LYS A 197 13.10 16.97 17.71
CA LYS A 197 14.34 16.61 17.02
C LYS A 197 14.44 15.09 16.93
N PHE A 198 15.07 14.58 15.89
CA PHE A 198 15.36 13.15 15.80
C PHE A 198 16.34 12.73 16.89
N SER A 199 16.05 11.57 17.48
CA SER A 199 16.97 10.86 18.36
C SER A 199 17.77 9.84 17.56
N LEU A 200 19.06 9.72 17.88
CA LEU A 200 19.93 8.69 17.33
C LEU A 200 19.45 7.30 17.77
N ILE A 201 19.66 6.32 16.91
CA ILE A 201 19.22 4.94 17.12
C ILE A 201 20.39 3.98 17.29
N ASN A 202 20.08 2.81 17.85
CA ASN A 202 21.01 1.71 18.04
C ASN A 202 20.60 0.48 17.18
N THR A 203 21.40 -0.57 17.26
CA THR A 203 21.18 -1.83 16.54
C THR A 203 19.89 -2.53 16.93
N GLU A 204 19.53 -2.52 18.21
CA GLU A 204 18.28 -3.10 18.72
C GLU A 204 17.06 -2.46 18.04
N LYS A 205 17.07 -1.14 17.88
CA LYS A 205 15.98 -0.43 17.21
C LYS A 205 15.82 -0.87 15.76
N VAL A 206 16.92 -0.95 15.00
CA VAL A 206 16.90 -1.42 13.60
C VAL A 206 16.46 -2.88 13.52
N GLU A 207 16.93 -3.72 14.43
CA GLU A 207 16.56 -5.12 14.50
C GLU A 207 15.06 -5.31 14.68
N ASN A 208 14.47 -4.58 15.63
CA ASN A 208 13.04 -4.59 15.91
C ASN A 208 12.24 -4.10 14.70
N VAL A 209 12.66 -3.00 14.08
CA VAL A 209 12.02 -2.46 12.87
C VAL A 209 12.01 -3.49 11.75
N ILE A 210 13.16 -4.08 11.40
CA ILE A 210 13.26 -5.07 10.32
C ILE A 210 12.36 -6.28 10.60
N SER A 211 12.31 -6.74 11.85
CA SER A 211 11.51 -7.89 12.25
C SER A 211 10.01 -7.64 12.07
N LEU A 212 9.55 -6.42 12.35
CA LEU A 212 8.15 -5.99 12.27
C LEU A 212 7.69 -5.59 10.86
N LEU A 213 8.59 -5.35 9.91
CA LEU A 213 8.22 -5.03 8.53
C LEU A 213 7.31 -6.12 7.94
N SER A 214 6.31 -5.72 7.15
CA SER A 214 5.42 -6.70 6.49
C SER A 214 6.19 -7.50 5.45
N ASN A 215 5.88 -8.80 5.33
CA ASN A 215 6.52 -9.65 4.34
C ASN A 215 6.01 -9.32 2.94
N SER A 216 6.88 -8.75 2.12
CA SER A 216 6.72 -8.53 0.69
C SER A 216 7.81 -9.26 -0.10
N LYS A 217 7.45 -9.76 -1.28
CA LYS A 217 8.35 -10.35 -2.28
C LYS A 217 8.54 -9.47 -3.51
N ALA A 218 8.03 -8.25 -3.47
CA ALA A 218 8.23 -7.26 -4.52
C ALA A 218 9.67 -6.76 -4.43
N LYS A 219 10.45 -7.02 -5.47
CA LYS A 219 11.85 -6.61 -5.55
C LYS A 219 11.93 -5.13 -5.93
N ASP A 220 12.76 -4.38 -5.22
CA ASP A 220 13.08 -2.99 -5.53
C ASP A 220 14.14 -2.86 -6.64
N ILE A 221 14.59 -1.64 -6.92
CA ILE A 221 15.61 -1.30 -7.92
C ILE A 221 16.98 -1.98 -7.69
N TYR A 222 17.23 -2.47 -6.47
CA TYR A 222 18.45 -3.16 -6.07
C TYR A 222 18.27 -4.69 -6.02
N GLY A 223 17.07 -5.20 -6.33
CA GLY A 223 16.74 -6.63 -6.21
C GLY A 223 16.47 -7.08 -4.76
N CYS A 224 16.36 -6.13 -3.83
CA CYS A 224 16.05 -6.38 -2.44
C CYS A 224 14.53 -6.40 -2.22
N ASP A 225 14.09 -7.12 -1.19
CA ASP A 225 12.74 -7.03 -0.66
C ASP A 225 12.81 -7.12 0.88
N THR A 226 11.68 -6.94 1.55
CA THR A 226 11.61 -7.06 3.01
C THR A 226 12.03 -8.46 3.51
N ALA A 227 11.85 -9.51 2.69
CA ALA A 227 12.27 -10.86 3.05
C ALA A 227 13.79 -10.98 3.05
N PHE A 228 14.47 -10.36 2.08
CA PHE A 228 15.92 -10.23 2.03
C PHE A 228 16.45 -9.53 3.29
N LEU A 229 15.86 -8.39 3.67
CA LEU A 229 16.28 -7.68 4.89
C LEU A 229 16.14 -8.53 6.15
N LYS A 230 15.04 -9.27 6.29
CA LYS A 230 14.83 -10.17 7.43
C LYS A 230 15.81 -11.33 7.45
N GLN A 231 16.13 -11.87 6.28
CA GLN A 231 17.05 -12.99 6.14
C GLN A 231 18.49 -12.60 6.45
N HIS A 232 18.90 -11.39 6.05
CA HIS A 232 20.26 -10.86 6.21
C HIS A 232 20.39 -9.84 7.33
N LYS A 233 19.40 -9.79 8.23
CA LYS A 233 19.23 -8.78 9.29
C LYS A 233 20.50 -8.58 10.11
N THR A 234 21.17 -9.67 10.47
CA THR A 234 22.39 -9.65 11.28
C THR A 234 23.56 -8.95 10.62
N SER A 235 23.64 -9.02 9.29
CA SER A 235 24.78 -8.49 8.52
C SER A 235 24.58 -7.04 8.11
N ILE A 236 23.31 -6.62 7.95
CA ILE A 236 22.96 -5.29 7.47
C ILE A 236 22.59 -4.31 8.59
N MET A 237 22.40 -4.77 9.82
CA MET A 237 21.95 -3.88 10.91
C MET A 237 22.95 -2.76 11.21
N ILE A 238 24.25 -3.07 11.26
CA ILE A 238 25.31 -2.11 11.57
C ILE A 238 25.35 -0.99 10.53
N PRO A 239 25.49 -1.26 9.22
CA PRO A 239 25.54 -0.19 8.23
C PRO A 239 24.23 0.61 8.16
N LEU A 240 23.07 -0.01 8.40
CA LEU A 240 21.80 0.71 8.47
C LEU A 240 21.73 1.69 9.65
N VAL A 241 22.20 1.31 10.84
CA VAL A 241 22.28 2.22 11.99
C VAL A 241 23.17 3.42 11.67
N MET A 242 24.35 3.18 11.10
CA MET A 242 25.30 4.23 10.74
C MET A 242 24.68 5.23 9.76
N ILE A 243 24.04 4.73 8.70
CA ILE A 243 23.37 5.55 7.69
C ILE A 243 22.20 6.34 8.27
N ILE A 244 21.35 5.74 9.10
CA ILE A 244 20.20 6.43 9.68
C ILE A 244 20.65 7.57 10.60
N ASN A 245 21.66 7.31 11.44
CA ASN A 245 22.20 8.33 12.33
C ASN A 245 22.89 9.47 11.55
N LYS A 246 23.64 9.15 10.48
CA LYS A 246 24.20 10.17 9.56
C LYS A 246 23.09 10.98 8.89
N SER A 247 22.05 10.32 8.40
CA SER A 247 20.88 10.95 7.79
C SER A 247 20.19 11.94 8.73
N PHE A 248 20.04 11.59 10.01
CA PHE A 248 19.46 12.48 11.01
C PHE A 248 20.36 13.67 11.34
N ASN A 249 21.67 13.46 11.48
CA ASN A 249 22.63 14.53 11.77
C ASN A 249 22.78 15.53 10.61
N GLU A 250 22.73 15.03 9.37
CA GLU A 250 22.89 15.83 8.15
C GLU A 250 21.55 16.39 7.63
N ASN A 251 20.41 16.01 8.22
CA ASN A 251 19.06 16.39 7.80
C ASN A 251 18.74 16.03 6.33
N ILE A 252 19.28 14.92 5.84
CA ILE A 252 19.15 14.48 4.44
C ILE A 252 18.56 13.09 4.38
N PHE A 253 17.50 12.91 3.58
CA PHE A 253 17.05 11.59 3.17
C PHE A 253 17.86 11.11 1.95
N PRO A 254 18.56 9.96 2.04
CA PRO A 254 19.49 9.53 0.99
C PRO A 254 18.85 9.43 -0.39
N SER A 255 19.51 9.98 -1.40
CA SER A 255 19.04 10.01 -2.79
C SER A 255 18.84 8.60 -3.37
N VAL A 256 19.67 7.63 -2.96
CA VAL A 256 19.57 6.23 -3.37
C VAL A 256 18.31 5.52 -2.85
N PHE A 257 17.64 6.09 -1.84
CA PHE A 257 16.40 5.54 -1.30
C PHE A 257 15.13 6.10 -1.96
N LYS A 258 15.27 7.08 -2.86
CA LYS A 258 14.16 7.76 -3.52
C LYS A 258 13.57 7.02 -4.74
N PRO A 259 14.36 6.41 -5.64
CA PRO A 259 13.79 5.88 -6.88
C PRO A 259 12.86 4.70 -6.61
N ALA A 260 11.64 4.77 -7.15
CA ALA A 260 10.60 3.77 -6.99
C ALA A 260 10.32 3.02 -8.29
N ILE A 261 10.07 1.72 -8.18
CA ILE A 261 9.42 0.95 -9.27
C ILE A 261 7.92 1.03 -9.05
N VAL A 262 7.19 1.61 -9.98
CA VAL A 262 5.72 1.73 -9.92
C VAL A 262 5.07 0.55 -10.62
N THR A 263 4.16 -0.13 -9.92
CA THR A 263 3.30 -1.17 -10.49
C THR A 263 1.88 -0.61 -10.63
N PRO A 264 1.32 -0.52 -11.85
CA PRO A 264 -0.06 -0.13 -12.06
C PRO A 264 -1.00 -1.21 -11.51
N VAL A 265 -1.91 -0.82 -10.63
CA VAL A 265 -2.92 -1.71 -10.05
C VAL A 265 -4.31 -1.25 -10.45
N HIS A 266 -5.03 -2.08 -11.20
CA HIS A 266 -6.40 -1.78 -11.65
C HIS A 266 -7.33 -1.55 -10.45
N LYS A 267 -8.00 -0.39 -10.42
CA LYS A 267 -8.95 0.01 -9.37
C LYS A 267 -10.36 -0.45 -9.72
N SER A 268 -10.89 -0.01 -10.86
CA SER A 268 -12.29 -0.21 -11.29
C SER A 268 -12.46 0.20 -12.75
N GLY A 269 -13.62 -0.02 -13.37
CA GLY A 269 -13.88 0.44 -14.75
C GLY A 269 -13.14 -0.37 -15.82
N ASP A 270 -13.01 0.19 -17.01
CA ASP A 270 -12.33 -0.46 -18.14
C ASP A 270 -10.83 -0.66 -17.85
N THR A 271 -10.35 -1.88 -18.12
CA THR A 271 -8.94 -2.25 -18.01
C THR A 271 -8.06 -1.66 -19.11
N GLN A 272 -8.64 -1.19 -20.22
CA GLN A 272 -7.88 -0.56 -21.31
C GLN A 272 -7.61 0.93 -21.07
N GLU A 273 -8.26 1.50 -20.06
CA GLU A 273 -8.18 2.92 -19.72
C GLU A 273 -7.15 3.15 -18.61
N VAL A 274 -6.16 4.00 -18.88
CA VAL A 274 -5.02 4.24 -17.98
C VAL A 274 -5.45 4.90 -16.66
N SER A 275 -6.48 5.76 -16.70
CA SER A 275 -7.02 6.47 -15.53
C SER A 275 -7.68 5.56 -14.48
N ASN A 276 -7.97 4.32 -14.85
CA ASN A 276 -8.56 3.31 -13.99
C ASN A 276 -7.54 2.53 -13.14
N TYR A 277 -6.26 2.92 -13.19
CA TYR A 277 -5.18 2.28 -12.44
C TYR A 277 -4.60 3.20 -11.36
N ARG A 278 -4.09 2.59 -10.29
CA ARG A 278 -3.33 3.25 -9.23
C ARG A 278 -1.84 3.01 -9.39
N PRO A 279 -0.98 4.02 -9.18
CA PRO A 279 0.46 3.84 -9.16
C PRO A 279 0.90 3.29 -7.79
N ILE A 280 1.25 2.00 -7.67
CA ILE A 280 1.81 1.47 -6.41
C ILE A 280 3.33 1.48 -6.46
N SER A 281 3.96 2.31 -5.64
CA SER A 281 5.40 2.49 -5.53
C SER A 281 6.06 1.37 -4.71
N ILE A 282 7.02 0.67 -5.33
CA ILE A 282 7.95 -0.25 -4.69
C ILE A 282 9.24 0.52 -4.43
N LEU A 283 9.35 1.06 -3.22
CA LEU A 283 10.54 1.75 -2.73
C LEU A 283 11.64 0.76 -2.30
N PRO A 284 12.91 1.20 -2.27
CA PRO A 284 14.02 0.42 -1.74
C PRO A 284 13.69 -0.16 -0.36
N ALA A 285 13.94 -1.45 -0.15
CA ALA A 285 13.59 -2.12 1.09
C ALA A 285 14.27 -1.45 2.29
N ALA A 286 15.52 -1.01 2.12
CA ALA A 286 16.28 -0.27 3.13
C ALA A 286 15.63 1.09 3.49
N SER A 287 14.99 1.78 2.53
CA SER A 287 14.27 3.04 2.78
C SER A 287 13.18 2.85 3.82
N LYS A 288 12.50 1.69 3.79
CA LYS A 288 11.42 1.38 4.73
C LYS A 288 11.90 1.30 6.17
N VAL A 289 13.17 0.97 6.40
CA VAL A 289 13.73 0.93 7.76
C VAL A 289 13.84 2.35 8.31
N ILE A 290 14.45 3.27 7.56
CA ILE A 290 14.58 4.67 7.98
C ILE A 290 13.22 5.35 8.09
N GLU A 291 12.32 5.15 7.11
CA GLU A 291 10.96 5.69 7.14
C GLU A 291 10.19 5.20 8.37
N LYS A 292 10.34 3.93 8.75
CA LYS A 292 9.69 3.36 9.92
C LYS A 292 10.22 3.96 11.23
N VAL A 293 11.53 4.13 11.35
CA VAL A 293 12.14 4.80 12.51
C VAL A 293 11.61 6.22 12.64
N VAL A 294 11.61 6.99 11.54
CA VAL A 294 11.11 8.37 11.53
C VAL A 294 9.62 8.42 11.88
N ALA A 295 8.80 7.55 11.31
CA ALA A 295 7.38 7.48 11.60
C ALA A 295 7.11 7.21 13.08
N GLU A 296 7.87 6.30 13.71
CA GLU A 296 7.70 5.98 15.12
C GLU A 296 8.08 7.15 16.04
N GLN A 297 9.17 7.87 15.75
CA GLN A 297 9.55 9.04 16.53
C GLN A 297 8.55 10.20 16.35
N LEU A 298 8.11 10.46 15.12
CA LEU A 298 7.11 11.51 14.83
C LEU A 298 5.76 11.20 15.48
N ILE A 299 5.25 9.97 15.35
CA ILE A 299 3.98 9.59 15.97
C ILE A 299 4.05 9.72 17.49
N ALA A 300 5.15 9.31 18.13
CA ALA A 300 5.33 9.47 19.57
C ALA A 300 5.25 10.94 20.01
N HIS A 301 5.89 11.85 19.27
CA HIS A 301 5.79 13.30 19.51
C HIS A 301 4.36 13.82 19.32
N LEU A 302 3.74 13.50 18.19
CA LEU A 302 2.39 13.96 17.85
C LEU A 302 1.34 13.49 18.86
N ASP A 303 1.45 12.24 19.33
CA ASP A 303 0.57 11.70 20.36
C ASP A 303 0.81 12.36 21.72
N SER A 304 2.07 12.62 22.09
CA SER A 304 2.41 13.25 23.38
C SER A 304 1.82 14.64 23.56
N LYS A 305 1.66 15.39 22.46
CA LYS A 305 1.09 16.74 22.43
C LYS A 305 -0.36 16.78 21.90
N SER A 306 -0.96 15.63 21.62
CA SER A 306 -2.32 15.50 21.07
C SER A 306 -2.56 16.34 19.80
N PHE A 307 -1.58 16.36 18.89
CA PHE A 307 -1.66 17.17 17.67
C PHE A 307 -2.65 16.64 16.62
N PHE A 308 -2.95 15.35 16.62
CA PHE A 308 -3.95 14.79 15.72
C PHE A 308 -5.35 15.23 16.13
N HIS A 309 -6.13 15.70 15.17
CA HIS A 309 -7.53 16.02 15.42
C HIS A 309 -8.28 14.78 15.93
N PRO A 310 -9.14 14.89 16.97
CA PRO A 310 -9.85 13.75 17.53
C PRO A 310 -10.68 12.95 16.52
N MET A 311 -11.22 13.65 15.50
CA MET A 311 -12.02 13.04 14.43
C MET A 311 -11.19 12.51 13.24
N GLN A 312 -9.87 12.44 13.35
CA GLN A 312 -9.04 11.67 12.43
C GLN A 312 -8.88 10.24 12.96
N PHE A 313 -9.41 9.26 12.24
CA PHE A 313 -9.34 7.83 12.57
C PHE A 313 -8.32 7.08 11.69
N GLY A 314 -7.94 7.65 10.54
CA GLY A 314 -7.02 7.04 9.60
C GLY A 314 -5.59 7.00 10.12
N PHE A 315 -4.90 5.88 9.90
CA PHE A 315 -3.48 5.69 10.21
C PHE A 315 -3.06 5.99 11.67
N ARG A 316 -3.99 5.91 12.62
CA ARG A 316 -3.72 6.11 14.04
C ARG A 316 -3.80 4.81 14.84
N LYS A 317 -2.98 4.72 15.88
CA LYS A 317 -3.02 3.60 16.82
C LYS A 317 -4.36 3.64 17.57
N LYS A 318 -4.98 2.46 17.77
CA LYS A 318 -6.29 2.29 18.44
C LYS A 318 -7.51 2.86 17.68
N HIS A 319 -7.33 3.32 16.45
CA HIS A 319 -8.43 3.67 15.55
C HIS A 319 -8.49 2.70 14.37
N SER A 320 -9.68 2.50 13.83
CA SER A 320 -9.95 1.66 12.67
C SER A 320 -11.18 2.16 11.90
N THR A 321 -11.41 1.60 10.72
CA THR A 321 -12.62 1.87 9.94
C THR A 321 -13.89 1.52 10.72
N GLU A 322 -13.86 0.46 11.51
CA GLU A 322 -14.98 0.06 12.38
C GLU A 322 -15.26 1.11 13.44
N THR A 323 -14.23 1.64 14.11
CA THR A 323 -14.43 2.69 15.12
C THR A 323 -15.00 3.98 14.54
N ALA A 324 -14.58 4.36 13.33
CA ALA A 324 -15.12 5.53 12.63
C ALA A 324 -16.59 5.32 12.24
N CYS A 325 -16.91 4.15 11.69
CA CYS A 325 -18.29 3.78 11.34
C CYS A 325 -19.20 3.71 12.58
N CYS A 326 -18.74 3.09 13.67
CA CYS A 326 -19.50 3.01 14.91
C CYS A 326 -19.81 4.40 15.46
N TYR A 327 -18.82 5.30 15.50
CA TYR A 327 -19.02 6.68 15.92
C TYR A 327 -20.06 7.38 15.03
N PHE A 328 -19.89 7.29 13.70
CA PHE A 328 -20.82 7.92 12.76
C PHE A 328 -22.26 7.41 12.89
N LEU A 329 -22.44 6.09 13.06
CA LEU A 329 -23.75 5.49 13.25
C LEU A 329 -24.42 5.95 14.54
N GLU A 330 -23.66 6.10 15.62
CA GLU A 330 -24.18 6.57 16.90
C GLU A 330 -24.62 8.04 16.83
N GLU A 331 -23.84 8.87 16.15
CA GLU A 331 -24.18 10.28 15.88
C GLU A 331 -25.47 10.41 15.06
N ILE A 332 -25.63 9.56 14.03
CA ILE A 332 -26.87 9.50 13.25
C ILE A 332 -28.05 9.11 14.15
N LYS A 333 -27.93 8.02 14.92
CA LYS A 333 -29.03 7.55 15.78
C LYS A 333 -29.44 8.59 16.81
N THR A 334 -28.47 9.12 17.55
CA THR A 334 -28.69 10.15 18.57
C THR A 334 -29.38 11.38 17.98
N SER A 335 -28.99 11.78 16.76
CA SER A 335 -29.62 12.90 16.06
C SER A 335 -31.05 12.57 15.58
N LEU A 336 -31.31 11.32 15.18
CA LEU A 336 -32.64 10.86 14.77
C LEU A 336 -33.62 10.72 15.93
N ASP A 337 -33.13 10.37 17.12
CA ASP A 337 -33.92 10.29 18.36
C ASP A 337 -34.45 11.68 18.79
N GLN A 338 -33.74 12.75 18.40
CA GLN A 338 -34.21 14.14 18.55
C GLN A 338 -35.30 14.51 17.51
N GLY A 339 -35.66 13.60 16.61
CA GLY A 339 -36.56 13.80 15.49
C GLY A 339 -35.91 14.58 14.34
N GLY A 340 -36.58 14.63 13.17
CA GLY A 340 -36.09 15.36 12.01
C GLY A 340 -35.33 14.49 10.99
N VAL A 341 -34.25 15.05 10.43
CA VAL A 341 -33.46 14.44 9.34
C VAL A 341 -31.98 14.69 9.59
N VAL A 342 -31.16 13.67 9.31
CA VAL A 342 -29.70 13.79 9.24
C VAL A 342 -29.28 13.71 7.78
N GLY A 343 -28.39 14.59 7.33
CA GLY A 343 -27.76 14.49 6.01
C GLY A 343 -26.26 14.30 6.15
N ALA A 344 -25.68 13.56 5.22
CA ALA A 344 -24.26 13.32 5.15
C ALA A 344 -23.74 13.48 3.71
N VAL A 345 -22.53 14.01 3.58
CA VAL A 345 -21.76 14.12 2.33
C VAL A 345 -20.46 13.34 2.52
N LEU A 346 -20.26 12.31 1.71
CA LEU A 346 -19.06 11.49 1.67
C LEU A 346 -18.16 12.03 0.55
N LEU A 347 -17.08 12.70 0.93
CA LEU A 347 -16.14 13.33 0.01
C LEU A 347 -15.19 12.28 -0.59
N ASP A 348 -14.97 12.35 -1.90
CA ASP A 348 -13.90 11.63 -2.60
C ASP A 348 -12.93 12.66 -3.17
N LEU A 349 -11.63 12.52 -2.90
CA LEU A 349 -10.60 13.43 -3.41
C LEU A 349 -9.90 12.81 -4.63
N ARG A 350 -9.68 13.62 -5.67
CA ARG A 350 -8.96 13.18 -6.87
C ARG A 350 -7.47 13.04 -6.54
N LYS A 351 -6.96 11.81 -6.62
CA LYS A 351 -5.53 11.48 -6.50
C LYS A 351 -4.86 12.09 -5.26
N ALA A 352 -5.56 12.07 -4.12
CA ALA A 352 -5.19 12.83 -2.92
C ALA A 352 -3.73 12.67 -2.47
N PHE A 353 -3.20 11.44 -2.49
CA PHE A 353 -1.82 11.17 -2.14
C PHE A 353 -0.82 11.69 -3.18
N ASP A 354 -1.19 11.65 -4.46
CA ASP A 354 -0.31 12.04 -5.57
C ASP A 354 -0.28 13.58 -5.75
N THR A 355 -1.31 14.29 -5.25
CA THR A 355 -1.47 15.75 -5.40
C THR A 355 -1.03 16.56 -4.19
N VAL A 356 -0.47 15.93 -3.14
CA VAL A 356 0.06 16.66 -1.98
C VAL A 356 1.13 17.67 -2.43
N ASN A 357 0.86 18.96 -2.22
CA ASN A 357 1.83 20.00 -2.51
C ASN A 357 2.90 20.04 -1.41
N HIS A 358 4.18 19.93 -1.80
CA HIS A 358 5.28 19.84 -0.84
C HIS A 358 5.47 21.13 -0.04
N GLU A 359 5.32 22.30 -0.65
CA GLU A 359 5.49 23.59 0.03
C GLU A 359 4.37 23.80 1.07
N VAL A 360 3.13 23.49 0.71
CA VAL A 360 1.99 23.52 1.63
C VAL A 360 2.19 22.54 2.78
N LEU A 361 2.67 21.33 2.50
CA LEU A 361 2.94 20.33 3.54
C LEU A 361 3.99 20.86 4.53
N ILE A 362 5.14 21.34 4.05
CA ILE A 362 6.20 21.88 4.91
C ILE A 362 5.67 23.06 5.74
N HIS A 363 4.88 23.96 5.15
CA HIS A 363 4.26 25.06 5.88
C HIS A 363 3.29 24.57 6.97
N LYS A 364 2.45 23.58 6.67
CA LYS A 364 1.55 22.97 7.67
C LYS A 364 2.32 22.27 8.78
N LEU A 365 3.50 21.70 8.50
CA LEU A 365 4.33 21.04 9.50
C LEU A 365 4.85 21.97 10.59
N ALA A 366 4.98 23.28 10.31
CA ALA A 366 5.38 24.28 11.28
C ALA A 366 4.44 24.35 12.51
N LYS A 367 3.18 23.93 12.36
CA LYS A 367 2.17 23.94 13.43
C LYS A 367 2.34 22.82 14.47
N TYR A 368 3.21 21.84 14.20
CA TYR A 368 3.35 20.64 15.05
C TYR A 368 4.58 20.66 15.97
N ASP A 369 5.18 21.85 16.18
CA ASP A 369 6.35 22.01 17.05
C ASP A 369 7.51 21.06 16.68
N ILE A 370 7.84 21.06 15.39
CA ILE A 370 8.90 20.26 14.78
C ILE A 370 10.06 21.18 14.40
N SER A 371 11.29 20.82 14.79
CA SER A 371 12.47 21.64 14.49
C SER A 371 12.73 21.79 12.99
N THR A 372 13.36 22.89 12.60
CA THR A 372 13.76 23.17 11.21
C THR A 372 14.61 22.04 10.61
N ASN A 373 15.45 21.39 11.42
CA ASN A 373 16.25 20.25 11.02
C ASN A 373 15.40 19.05 10.55
N VAL A 374 14.36 18.71 11.32
CA VAL A 374 13.42 17.65 10.95
C VAL A 374 12.58 18.06 9.73
N GLN A 375 12.16 19.33 9.64
CA GLN A 375 11.47 19.84 8.46
C GLN A 375 12.34 19.75 7.19
N ASN A 376 13.63 20.09 7.29
CA ASN A 376 14.61 19.96 6.21
C ASN A 376 14.79 18.50 5.79
N TRP A 377 14.82 17.58 6.75
CA TRP A 377 14.86 16.15 6.46
C TRP A 377 13.61 15.69 5.71
N ILE A 378 12.41 16.11 6.14
CA ILE A 378 11.15 15.77 5.45
C ILE A 378 11.11 16.40 4.05
N LYS A 379 11.58 17.64 3.90
CA LYS A 379 11.73 18.30 2.60
C LYS A 379 12.69 17.51 1.70
N SER A 380 13.82 17.06 2.25
CA SER A 380 14.78 16.19 1.56
C SER A 380 14.14 14.86 1.14
N TYR A 381 13.30 14.26 1.98
CA TYR A 381 12.52 13.06 1.65
C TYR A 381 11.55 13.27 0.48
N LEU A 382 10.87 14.42 0.41
CA LEU A 382 9.86 14.69 -0.62
C LEU A 382 10.45 15.10 -1.98
N LEU A 383 11.59 15.80 -1.99
CA LEU A 383 12.19 16.34 -3.20
C LEU A 383 12.93 15.29 -4.03
N ASN A 384 12.95 15.50 -5.36
CA ASN A 384 13.66 14.68 -6.34
C ASN A 384 13.25 13.20 -6.29
N GLN A 385 11.98 12.93 -6.00
CA GLN A 385 11.42 11.59 -6.10
C GLN A 385 11.41 11.15 -7.55
N LYS A 386 11.87 9.93 -7.81
CA LYS A 386 11.95 9.36 -9.17
C LYS A 386 11.09 8.12 -9.26
N GLN A 387 10.42 7.93 -10.38
CA GLN A 387 9.69 6.70 -10.65
C GLN A 387 9.93 6.18 -12.06
N CYS A 388 9.84 4.86 -12.18
CA CYS A 388 9.66 4.17 -13.45
C CYS A 388 8.57 3.10 -13.29
N VAL A 389 7.72 2.95 -14.30
CA VAL A 389 6.66 1.94 -14.32
C VAL A 389 7.22 0.61 -14.81
N GLN A 390 6.81 -0.49 -14.16
CA GLN A 390 7.14 -1.84 -14.59
C GLN A 390 5.91 -2.60 -15.10
N ILE A 391 6.00 -3.10 -16.33
CA ILE A 391 5.02 -4.00 -16.94
C ILE A 391 5.74 -5.29 -17.36
N ASN A 392 5.31 -6.43 -16.82
CA ASN A 392 5.86 -7.76 -17.15
C ASN A 392 7.40 -7.90 -17.04
N GLY A 393 8.04 -7.02 -16.26
CA GLY A 393 9.50 -6.97 -16.09
C GLY A 393 10.21 -5.94 -16.97
N THR A 394 9.52 -5.35 -17.93
CA THR A 394 9.97 -4.21 -18.75
C THR A 394 9.75 -2.90 -17.99
N LEU A 395 10.75 -2.03 -17.99
CA LEU A 395 10.71 -0.73 -17.30
C LEU A 395 10.51 0.41 -18.30
N SER A 396 9.72 1.41 -17.91
CA SER A 396 9.65 2.71 -18.57
C SER A 396 10.94 3.53 -18.35
N THR A 397 11.02 4.70 -18.97
CA THR A 397 11.96 5.74 -18.59
C THR A 397 11.75 6.19 -17.15
N SER A 398 12.78 6.77 -16.53
CA SER A 398 12.66 7.34 -15.19
C SER A 398 12.19 8.78 -15.30
N LEU A 399 11.10 9.12 -14.62
CA LEU A 399 10.57 10.48 -14.51
C LEU A 399 10.68 10.98 -13.07
N VAL A 400 10.69 12.29 -12.89
CA VAL A 400 10.71 12.95 -11.57
C VAL A 400 9.27 13.31 -11.18
N SER A 401 8.87 12.96 -9.94
CA SER A 401 7.64 13.45 -9.34
C SER A 401 7.93 14.69 -8.51
N THR A 402 7.27 15.80 -8.85
CA THR A 402 7.41 17.08 -8.14
C THR A 402 6.36 17.29 -7.05
N MET A 403 5.37 16.39 -6.98
CA MET A 403 4.26 16.44 -6.03
C MET A 403 3.94 15.07 -5.47
N GLY A 404 3.12 15.07 -4.43
CA GLY A 404 2.59 13.87 -3.82
C GLY A 404 3.54 13.21 -2.83
N VAL A 405 3.04 12.14 -2.23
CA VAL A 405 3.82 11.21 -1.42
C VAL A 405 3.72 9.81 -2.03
N PRO A 406 4.80 9.00 -2.04
CA PRO A 406 4.77 7.72 -2.76
C PRO A 406 3.72 6.75 -2.19
N GLN A 407 2.82 6.24 -3.03
CA GLN A 407 1.80 5.26 -2.65
C GLN A 407 2.43 3.88 -2.39
N GLY A 408 2.74 3.58 -1.13
CA GLY A 408 3.49 2.38 -0.74
C GLY A 408 4.67 2.68 0.18
N SER A 409 4.94 3.97 0.41
CA SER A 409 5.80 4.45 1.49
C SER A 409 5.19 4.22 2.87
N ILE A 410 6.06 4.25 3.90
CA ILE A 410 5.62 4.20 5.30
C ILE A 410 5.28 5.61 5.79
N LEU A 411 6.01 6.62 5.35
CA LEU A 411 5.77 8.01 5.77
C LEU A 411 4.61 8.69 5.05
N GLY A 412 4.31 8.32 3.80
CA GLY A 412 3.25 8.96 3.00
C GLY A 412 1.90 9.06 3.72
N PRO A 413 1.35 7.96 4.27
CA PRO A 413 0.14 8.00 5.08
C PRO A 413 0.16 8.99 6.24
N LEU A 414 1.26 9.01 7.00
CA LEU A 414 1.42 9.92 8.14
C LEU A 414 1.47 11.38 7.67
N LEU A 415 2.26 11.67 6.64
CA LEU A 415 2.39 13.01 6.08
C LEU A 415 1.06 13.51 5.49
N PHE A 416 0.29 12.64 4.85
CA PHE A 416 -1.05 12.97 4.37
C PHE A 416 -2.01 13.28 5.52
N CYS A 417 -2.00 12.48 6.59
CA CYS A 417 -2.80 12.78 7.78
C CYS A 417 -2.48 14.14 8.37
N LEU A 418 -1.19 14.53 8.44
CA LEU A 418 -0.76 15.85 8.89
C LEU A 418 -1.16 16.97 7.91
N TYR A 419 -1.21 16.68 6.62
CA TYR A 419 -1.62 17.61 5.58
C TYR A 419 -3.11 17.99 5.69
N ILE A 420 -3.98 17.01 5.95
CA ILE A 420 -5.43 17.21 6.05
C ILE A 420 -5.91 17.54 7.46
N ASN A 421 -5.03 17.44 8.47
CA ASN A 421 -5.40 17.54 9.89
C ASN A 421 -6.11 18.85 10.28
N ASP A 422 -5.91 19.94 9.51
CA ASP A 422 -6.56 21.23 9.73
C ASP A 422 -7.82 21.47 8.88
N LEU A 423 -8.27 20.50 8.06
CA LEU A 423 -9.59 20.51 7.41
C LEU A 423 -10.76 20.79 8.38
N PRO A 424 -10.79 20.22 9.60
CA PRO A 424 -11.86 20.48 10.57
C PRO A 424 -12.05 21.96 10.92
N SER A 425 -11.06 22.83 10.66
CA SER A 425 -11.21 24.28 10.82
C SER A 425 -12.28 24.88 9.89
N ALA A 426 -12.50 24.27 8.71
CA ALA A 426 -13.51 24.67 7.73
C ALA A 426 -14.90 24.05 7.99
N CYS A 427 -14.96 22.95 8.75
CA CYS A 427 -16.17 22.16 8.99
C CYS A 427 -16.29 21.69 10.45
N LYS A 428 -16.13 22.63 11.39
CA LYS A 428 -16.05 22.34 12.84
C LYS A 428 -17.25 21.51 13.34
N GLY A 429 -16.95 20.38 13.97
CA GLY A 429 -17.91 19.58 14.73
C GLY A 429 -18.86 18.72 13.89
N ILE A 430 -18.63 18.60 12.59
CA ILE A 430 -19.51 17.88 11.67
C ILE A 430 -18.75 16.91 10.77
N ASN A 431 -17.48 16.62 11.07
CA ASN A 431 -16.60 15.85 10.21
C ASN A 431 -16.09 14.58 10.90
N ILE A 432 -15.98 13.51 10.12
CA ILE A 432 -15.27 12.28 10.48
C ILE A 432 -14.30 11.99 9.33
N MET A 433 -13.02 11.81 9.65
CA MET A 433 -11.97 11.62 8.65
C MET A 433 -11.30 10.26 8.85
N TYR A 434 -11.04 9.58 7.75
CA TYR A 434 -10.17 8.42 7.68
C TYR A 434 -9.20 8.62 6.52
N ALA A 435 -8.05 9.24 6.81
CA ALA A 435 -7.12 9.69 5.79
C ALA A 435 -7.79 10.64 4.77
N ASP A 436 -7.88 10.25 3.49
CA ASP A 436 -8.52 11.01 2.42
C ASP A 436 -10.05 10.90 2.43
N ASP A 437 -10.60 9.79 2.94
CA ASP A 437 -12.04 9.62 3.08
C ASP A 437 -12.58 10.54 4.19
N THR A 438 -13.48 11.46 3.85
CA THR A 438 -14.09 12.38 4.81
C THR A 438 -15.60 12.37 4.69
N VAL A 439 -16.29 12.27 5.82
CA VAL A 439 -17.75 12.41 5.91
C VAL A 439 -18.08 13.71 6.63
N LEU A 440 -18.90 14.55 6.01
CA LEU A 440 -19.52 15.71 6.63
C LEU A 440 -20.98 15.40 6.92
N TYR A 441 -21.48 15.66 8.13
CA TYR A 441 -22.86 15.36 8.49
C TYR A 441 -23.52 16.43 9.35
N THR A 442 -24.84 16.60 9.22
CA THR A 442 -25.57 17.57 10.04
C THR A 442 -27.02 17.15 10.24
N HIS A 443 -27.62 17.66 11.31
CA HIS A 443 -29.02 17.46 11.66
C HIS A 443 -29.85 18.71 11.38
N GLY A 444 -31.12 18.50 11.03
CA GLY A 444 -32.09 19.57 10.86
C GLY A 444 -33.52 19.10 10.94
N ARG A 445 -34.44 20.06 11.07
CA ARG A 445 -35.89 19.78 11.17
C ARG A 445 -36.46 19.20 9.87
N SER A 446 -35.82 19.50 8.75
CA SER A 446 -36.20 19.02 7.42
C SER A 446 -34.96 18.76 6.58
N ALA A 447 -35.08 17.92 5.53
CA ALA A 447 -33.96 17.72 4.62
C ALA A 447 -33.57 18.98 3.82
N THR A 448 -34.45 19.99 3.70
CA THR A 448 -34.10 21.27 3.05
C THR A 448 -33.21 22.13 3.96
N ASP A 449 -33.48 22.14 5.27
CA ASP A 449 -32.62 22.78 6.27
C ASP A 449 -31.22 22.13 6.28
N VAL A 450 -31.19 20.79 6.31
CA VAL A 450 -29.96 20.00 6.23
C VAL A 450 -29.17 20.30 4.95
N ALA A 451 -29.82 20.30 3.78
CA ALA A 451 -29.15 20.59 2.52
C ALA A 451 -28.54 22.00 2.48
N LYS A 452 -29.24 23.01 3.02
CA LYS A 452 -28.70 24.38 3.16
C LYS A 452 -27.46 24.43 4.07
N LYS A 453 -27.53 23.79 5.24
CA LYS A 453 -26.40 23.71 6.18
C LYS A 453 -25.19 23.04 5.54
N LEU A 454 -25.39 21.89 4.90
CA LEU A 454 -24.32 21.17 4.20
C LEU A 454 -23.76 21.98 3.03
N SER A 455 -24.59 22.69 2.27
CA SER A 455 -24.12 23.51 1.15
C SER A 455 -23.22 24.66 1.63
N SER A 456 -23.60 25.33 2.74
CA SER A 456 -22.77 26.38 3.34
C SER A 456 -21.41 25.85 3.82
N VAL A 457 -21.39 24.65 4.40
CA VAL A 457 -20.14 23.99 4.82
C VAL A 457 -19.32 23.58 3.61
N MET A 458 -19.95 22.99 2.59
CA MET A 458 -19.28 22.57 1.36
C MET A 458 -18.58 23.73 0.69
N SER A 459 -19.16 24.94 0.68
CA SER A 459 -18.44 26.12 0.19
C SER A 459 -17.14 26.36 0.96
N LYS A 460 -17.14 26.29 2.29
CA LYS A 460 -15.93 26.49 3.11
C LYS A 460 -14.90 25.38 2.88
N VAL A 461 -15.37 24.13 2.74
CA VAL A 461 -14.52 22.97 2.48
C VAL A 461 -13.90 23.06 1.08
N SER A 462 -14.65 23.47 0.05
CA SER A 462 -14.11 23.71 -1.29
C SER A 462 -13.00 24.76 -1.28
N HIS A 463 -13.19 25.88 -0.58
CA HIS A 463 -12.15 26.91 -0.45
C HIS A 463 -10.91 26.35 0.26
N TRP A 464 -11.10 25.62 1.37
CA TRP A 464 -9.98 25.00 2.08
C TRP A 464 -9.24 23.96 1.23
N LEU A 465 -9.96 23.17 0.42
CA LEU A 465 -9.37 22.19 -0.49
C LEU A 465 -8.52 22.89 -1.55
N HIS A 466 -9.05 23.96 -2.14
CA HIS A 466 -8.34 24.80 -3.10
C HIS A 466 -7.04 25.37 -2.48
N ASP A 467 -7.12 25.98 -1.29
CA ASP A 467 -5.95 26.51 -0.57
C ASP A 467 -4.95 25.43 -0.16
N SER A 468 -5.42 24.19 0.00
CA SER A 468 -4.59 23.02 0.26
C SER A 468 -4.19 22.28 -1.02
N CYS A 469 -4.35 22.85 -2.22
CA CYS A 469 -4.01 22.19 -3.49
C CYS A 469 -4.65 20.80 -3.68
N LEU A 470 -5.83 20.56 -3.11
CA LEU A 470 -6.58 19.31 -3.23
C LEU A 470 -7.82 19.53 -4.09
N THR A 471 -8.21 18.52 -4.85
CA THR A 471 -9.36 18.60 -5.76
C THR A 471 -10.44 17.61 -5.36
N LEU A 472 -11.66 18.12 -5.17
CA LEU A 472 -12.83 17.29 -4.91
C LEU A 472 -13.22 16.51 -6.18
N ASN A 473 -13.53 15.24 -6.02
CA ASN A 473 -14.12 14.43 -7.08
C ASN A 473 -15.64 14.47 -6.98
N VAL A 474 -16.26 15.44 -7.65
CA VAL A 474 -17.70 15.69 -7.58
C VAL A 474 -18.52 14.44 -7.99
N GLU A 475 -18.09 13.73 -9.03
CA GLU A 475 -18.79 12.53 -9.53
C GLU A 475 -18.81 11.36 -8.53
N LYS A 476 -17.78 11.25 -7.70
CA LYS A 476 -17.67 10.17 -6.68
C LYS A 476 -18.09 10.62 -5.29
N THR A 477 -18.32 11.92 -5.11
CA THR A 477 -18.85 12.46 -3.86
C THR A 477 -20.32 12.09 -3.74
N VAL A 478 -20.71 11.46 -2.63
CA VAL A 478 -22.05 10.92 -2.44
C VAL A 478 -22.77 11.66 -1.32
N THR A 479 -24.05 11.97 -1.54
CA THR A 479 -24.93 12.53 -0.51
C THR A 479 -25.93 11.48 -0.04
N MET A 480 -26.17 11.42 1.27
CA MET A 480 -27.14 10.54 1.90
C MET A 480 -28.01 11.30 2.90
N PHE A 481 -29.29 10.94 2.99
CA PHE A 481 -30.21 11.46 4.01
C PHE A 481 -30.79 10.30 4.83
N PHE A 482 -30.83 10.46 6.14
CA PHE A 482 -31.35 9.50 7.10
C PHE A 482 -32.56 10.10 7.83
N THR A 483 -33.63 9.33 7.97
CA THR A 483 -34.85 9.74 8.68
C THR A 483 -35.63 8.52 9.16
N ASN A 484 -36.36 8.66 10.28
CA ASN A 484 -37.30 7.64 10.77
C ASN A 484 -38.65 7.67 10.03
N ARG A 485 -38.89 8.68 9.18
CA ARG A 485 -40.14 8.81 8.40
C ARG A 485 -39.98 8.18 7.03
N PHE A 486 -41.02 7.48 6.56
CA PHE A 486 -41.06 7.02 5.18
C PHE A 486 -41.23 8.24 4.25
N ILE A 487 -40.19 8.59 3.50
CA ILE A 487 -40.21 9.71 2.54
C ILE A 487 -40.20 9.13 1.12
N LEU A 488 -41.20 9.49 0.31
CA LEU A 488 -41.17 9.28 -1.15
C LEU A 488 -39.95 10.01 -1.73
N LYS A 489 -39.11 9.31 -2.51
CA LYS A 489 -37.87 9.83 -3.10
C LYS A 489 -38.09 11.20 -3.76
N THR A 490 -37.76 12.27 -3.03
CA THR A 490 -37.63 13.62 -3.57
C THR A 490 -36.15 13.91 -3.67
N TYR A 491 -35.64 14.07 -4.90
CA TYR A 491 -34.26 14.48 -5.13
C TYR A 491 -34.06 15.88 -4.55
N ARG A 492 -32.98 16.07 -3.79
CA ARG A 492 -32.59 17.36 -3.20
C ARG A 492 -31.12 17.58 -3.48
N GLU A 493 -30.80 18.78 -3.93
CA GLU A 493 -29.45 19.14 -4.35
C GLU A 493 -28.68 19.78 -3.19
N ILE A 494 -27.41 19.39 -3.04
CA ILE A 494 -26.44 20.10 -2.21
C ILE A 494 -25.55 20.87 -3.17
N LEU A 495 -25.51 22.19 -3.02
CA LEU A 495 -24.74 23.05 -3.90
C LEU A 495 -23.28 23.05 -3.45
N VAL A 496 -22.40 22.75 -4.40
CA VAL A 496 -20.95 22.90 -4.24
C VAL A 496 -20.55 24.03 -5.19
N ASN A 497 -20.13 25.16 -4.63
CA ASN A 497 -19.40 26.15 -5.42
C ASN A 497 -17.98 25.58 -5.55
N ALA A 498 -17.76 24.85 -6.65
CA ALA A 498 -16.48 24.24 -6.99
C ALA A 498 -15.58 25.24 -7.72
#